data_AF-A0A953IIK0-F1
#
_entry.id   AF-A0A953IIK0-F1
#
_cell.length_a   1.000
_cell.length_b   1.000
_cell.length_c   1.000
_cell.angle_alpha   90.00
_cell.angle_beta   90.00
_cell.angle_gamma   90.00
#
_symmetry.space_group_name_H-M   'P 1'
#
loop_
_entity.id
_entity.type
_entity.pdbx_description
1 polymer ?
#
loop_
_entity_poly.entity_id
_entity_poly.type
_entity_poly.pdbx_seq_one_letter_code
_entity_poly.pdbx_strand_id
1 'polypeptide(L)' 'ALDPRASGTERIGEIYYRFRVNSLFELTPDFQFIQRPGGDGGAPTVKVVGLRARLGF' A
#
# COMPACT_ATOMS: atom_id res chain seq x y z
N ALA A 1 -1.81 20.62 21.04
CA ALA A 1 -1.72 20.61 19.57
C ALA A 1 -0.74 19.51 19.19
N LEU A 2 -1.14 18.56 18.34
CA LEU A 2 -0.23 17.55 17.81
C LEU A 2 0.66 18.25 16.79
N ASP A 3 1.96 18.35 17.06
CA ASP A 3 2.95 18.92 16.15
C ASP A 3 3.41 17.78 15.23
N PRO A 4 3.01 17.74 13.93
CA PRO A 4 3.31 16.63 13.04
C PRO A 4 4.74 16.78 12.52
N ARG A 5 5.72 16.82 13.41
CA ARG A 5 7.13 16.75 13.01
C ARG A 5 7.41 15.30 12.67
N ALA A 6 7.77 15.03 11.42
CA ALA A 6 8.39 13.78 11.00
C ALA A 6 9.62 13.55 11.89
N SER A 7 9.43 12.78 12.96
CA SER A 7 10.44 12.54 13.99
C SER A 7 11.09 11.17 13.84
N GLY A 8 10.58 10.35 12.92
CA GLY A 8 11.10 9.04 12.61
C GLY A 8 10.88 8.62 11.15
N THR A 9 11.08 7.34 10.89
CA THR A 9 10.99 6.75 9.54
C THR A 9 9.66 6.03 9.36
N GLU A 10 8.99 6.29 8.24
CA GLU A 10 7.83 5.53 7.77
C GLU A 10 8.26 4.12 7.35
N ARG A 11 7.42 3.11 7.63
CA ARG A 11 7.66 1.73 7.20
C ARG A 11 6.47 1.25 6.40
N ILE A 12 6.73 0.78 5.19
CA ILE A 12 5.71 0.24 4.28
C ILE A 12 6.06 -1.21 3.96
N GLY A 13 5.10 -2.09 4.14
CA GLY A 13 5.13 -3.45 3.61
C GLY A 13 3.97 -3.67 2.65
N GLU A 14 4.22 -4.32 1.52
CA GLU A 14 3.20 -4.69 0.54
C GLU A 14 3.31 -6.18 0.23
N ILE A 15 2.17 -6.87 0.20
CA ILE A 15 2.04 -8.19 -0.41
C ILE A 15 1.08 -8.07 -1.59
N TYR A 16 1.43 -8.70 -2.71
CA TYR A 16 0.59 -8.69 -3.90
C TYR A 16 0.65 -10.04 -4.60
N TYR A 17 -0.40 -10.34 -5.36
CA TYR A 17 -0.41 -11.48 -6.27
C TYR A 17 -0.97 -11.07 -7.62
N ARG A 18 -0.30 -11.47 -8.71
CA ARG A 18 -0.76 -11.16 -10.07
C ARG A 18 -1.43 -12.35 -10.71
N PHE A 19 -2.74 -12.30 -10.84
CA PHE A 19 -3.52 -13.24 -11.63
C PHE A 19 -3.43 -12.88 -13.11
N ARG A 20 -2.89 -13.79 -13.92
CA ARG A 20 -3.03 -13.74 -15.37
C ARG A 20 -4.32 -14.44 -15.76
N VAL A 21 -5.36 -13.67 -16.03
CA VAL A 21 -6.67 -14.22 -16.38
C VAL A 21 -6.67 -14.71 -17.83
N ASN A 22 -6.09 -13.91 -18.74
CA ASN A 22 -5.80 -14.30 -20.11
C ASN A 22 -4.62 -13.46 -20.66
N SER A 23 -4.31 -13.58 -21.95
CA SER A 23 -3.21 -12.85 -22.60
C SER A 23 -3.39 -11.33 -22.64
N LEU A 24 -4.62 -10.84 -22.46
CA LEU A 24 -4.99 -9.43 -22.54
C LEU A 24 -5.48 -8.86 -21.20
N PHE A 25 -5.60 -9.68 -20.15
CA PHE A 25 -6.17 -9.26 -18.88
C PHE A 25 -5.40 -9.85 -17.70
N GLU A 26 -4.83 -8.95 -16.88
CA GLU A 26 -4.21 -9.27 -15.60
C GLU A 26 -4.92 -8.53 -14.46
N LEU A 27 -5.07 -9.20 -13.31
CA LEU A 27 -5.65 -8.65 -12.10
C LEU A 27 -4.64 -8.81 -10.94
N THR A 28 -4.37 -7.75 -10.21
CA THR A 28 -3.41 -7.75 -9.10
C THR A 28 -4.06 -7.17 -7.85
N PRO A 29 -4.58 -8.00 -6.93
CA PRO A 29 -4.85 -7.55 -5.56
C PRO A 29 -3.54 -7.31 -4.81
N ASP A 30 -3.57 -6.30 -3.96
CA ASP A 30 -2.49 -5.97 -3.03
C ASP A 30 -3.02 -5.64 -1.64
N PHE A 31 -2.18 -5.87 -0.64
CA PHE A 31 -2.41 -5.44 0.73
C PHE A 31 -1.18 -4.69 1.20
N GLN A 32 -1.40 -3.46 1.69
CA GLN A 32 -0.36 -2.60 2.23
C GLN A 32 -0.54 -2.38 3.72
N PHE A 33 0.57 -2.43 4.43
CA PHE A 33 0.69 -2.15 5.85
C PHE A 33 1.66 -0.99 6.04
N ILE A 34 1.15 0.16 6.48
CA ILE A 34 1.89 1.41 6.59
C ILE A 34 1.97 1.78 8.07
N GLN A 35 3.18 1.78 8.63
CA GLN A 35 3.45 2.22 10.00
C GLN A 35 4.12 3.58 10.00
N ARG A 36 3.77 4.38 11.01
CA ARG A 36 4.27 5.74 11.18
C ARG A 36 4.11 6.58 9.90
N PRO A 37 2.88 6.73 9.36
CA PRO A 37 2.64 7.55 8.18
C PRO A 37 3.31 8.92 8.29
N GLY A 38 4.02 9.34 7.24
CA GLY A 38 4.77 10.60 7.22
C GLY A 38 5.94 10.67 8.20
N GLY A 39 6.39 9.54 8.76
CA GLY A 39 7.43 9.50 9.78
C GLY A 39 6.96 9.89 11.18
N ASP A 40 5.65 10.00 11.41
CA ASP A 40 5.08 10.31 12.73
C ASP A 40 4.94 9.04 13.59
N GLY A 41 5.71 8.98 14.68
CA GLY A 41 5.66 7.86 15.64
C GLY A 41 4.33 7.74 16.40
N GLY A 42 3.54 8.81 16.48
CA GLY A 42 2.22 8.82 17.10
C GLY A 42 1.06 8.53 16.14
N ALA A 43 1.32 8.51 14.83
CA ALA A 43 0.30 8.24 13.84
C ALA A 43 -0.13 6.75 13.87
N PRO A 44 -1.43 6.44 13.75
CA PRO A 44 -1.91 5.07 13.73
C PRO A 44 -1.40 4.32 12.51
N THR A 45 -1.24 3.01 12.67
CA THR A 45 -0.92 2.12 11.55
C THR A 45 -2.10 2.05 10.57
N VAL A 46 -1.82 2.19 9.28
CA VAL A 46 -2.81 2.14 8.20
C VAL A 46 -2.71 0.80 7.46
N LYS A 47 -3.86 0.20 7.16
CA LYS A 47 -3.99 -1.01 6.35
C LYS A 47 -4.81 -0.70 5.12
N VAL A 48 -4.30 -1.02 3.94
CA VAL A 48 -4.97 -0.75 2.66
C VAL A 48 -5.13 -2.06 1.90
N VAL A 49 -6.32 -2.26 1.34
CA VAL A 49 -6.59 -3.33 0.38
C VAL A 49 -6.79 -2.68 -0.98
N GLY A 50 -6.00 -3.10 -1.97
CA GLY A 50 -6.00 -2.58 -3.32
C GLY A 50 -6.36 -3.64 -4.35
N LEU A 51 -6.84 -3.18 -5.52
CA LEU A 51 -7.07 -4.01 -6.69
C LEU A 51 -6.69 -3.24 -7.96
N ARG A 52 -5.76 -3.79 -8.74
CA ARG A 52 -5.28 -3.22 -10.01
C ARG A 52 -5.61 -4.14 -11.18
N ALA A 53 -6.18 -3.58 -12.24
CA ALA A 53 -6.40 -4.27 -13.51
C ALA A 53 -5.43 -3.75 -14.59
N ARG A 54 -4.91 -4.66 -15.43
CA ARG A 54 -4.17 -4.33 -16.65
C ARG A 54 -4.89 -4.94 -17.85
N LEU A 55 -5.17 -4.10 -18.84
CA LEU A 55 -5.80 -4.49 -20.11
C LEU A 55 -4.78 -4.33 -21.25
N GLY A 56 -4.66 -5.35 -22.09
CA GLY A 56 -3.95 -5.32 -23.36
C GLY A 56 -4.92 -5.08 -24.51
N PHE A 57 -4.41 -4.53 -25.62
CA PHE A 57 -5.14 -4.22 -26.84
C PHE A 57 -4.38 -4.74 -28.06
#